data_AF-A0A2C6CCA9-F1
#
_entry.id   AF-A0A2C6CCA9-F1
#
_cell.length_a   1.000
_cell.length_b   1.000
_cell.length_c   1.000
_cell.angle_alpha   90.00
_cell.angle_beta   90.00
_cell.angle_gamma   90.00
#
_symmetry.space_group_name_H-M   'P 1'
#
loop_
_entity.id
_entity.type
_entity.pdbx_description
1 polymer ?
#
loop_
_entity_poly.entity_id
_entity_poly.type
_entity_poly.pdbx_seq_one_letter_code
_entity_poly.pdbx_strand_id
1 'polypeptide(L)'
;MSIVEKIKKIKNLDKNPNGGANEEQIERAEKRLSLRFSKEYKEYVKEFGMISFYGTEWSGLNIDGYFNVVNMTEDEKALNEAFPEKYFAIENLAVDGVIIISNEEGKIYSIQYDKKELICNSLSEYLDICLKRN
;
A
#
# COMPACT_ATOMS: atom_id res chain seq x y z
N MET A 1 -10.41 8.03 -14.55
CA MET A 1 -10.24 8.81 -13.30
C MET A 1 -8.97 8.31 -12.65
N SER A 2 -8.05 9.20 -12.31
CA SER A 2 -6.80 8.81 -11.65
C SER A 2 -7.07 8.29 -10.23
N ILE A 3 -6.09 7.59 -9.66
CA ILE A 3 -6.16 7.14 -8.27
C ILE A 3 -6.39 8.31 -7.30
N VAL A 4 -5.72 9.44 -7.53
CA VAL A 4 -5.85 10.65 -6.70
C VAL A 4 -7.26 11.24 -6.77
N GLU A 5 -7.84 11.33 -7.97
CA GLU A 5 -9.19 11.83 -8.17
C GLU A 5 -10.25 10.93 -7.51
N LYS A 6 -10.02 9.61 -7.54
CA LYS A 6 -10.88 8.64 -6.85
C LYS A 6 -10.82 8.83 -5.34
N ILE A 7 -9.61 8.87 -4.77
CA ILE A 7 -9.42 9.00 -3.32
C ILE A 7 -10.02 10.31 -2.79
N LYS A 8 -9.86 11.43 -3.51
CA LYS A 8 -10.45 12.74 -3.12
C LYS A 8 -11.98 12.74 -3.02
N LYS A 9 -12.67 11.76 -3.61
CA LYS A 9 -14.13 11.65 -3.55
C LYS A 9 -14.62 10.83 -2.36
N ILE A 10 -13.73 10.18 -1.61
CA ILE A 10 -14.08 9.39 -0.43
C ILE A 10 -14.50 10.33 0.70
N LYS A 11 -15.66 10.09 1.30
CA LYS A 11 -16.12 10.85 2.47
C LYS A 11 -15.48 10.29 3.73
N ASN A 12 -15.16 11.15 4.70
CA ASN A 12 -14.50 10.75 5.95
C ASN A 12 -13.15 10.06 5.71
N LEU A 13 -12.40 10.56 4.73
CA LEU A 13 -11.04 10.12 4.44
C LEU A 13 -10.07 10.75 5.45
N ASP A 14 -9.42 9.91 6.23
CA ASP A 14 -8.24 10.29 7.00
C ASP A 14 -6.99 10.12 6.14
N LYS A 15 -6.05 11.04 6.29
CA LYS A 15 -4.78 11.06 5.57
C LYS A 15 -3.65 11.52 6.48
N ASN A 16 -2.42 11.38 6.03
CA ASN A 16 -1.26 11.82 6.80
C ASN A 16 -1.37 13.33 7.16
N PRO A 17 -1.35 13.71 8.45
CA PRO A 17 -1.41 15.11 8.86
C PRO A 17 -0.21 15.93 8.35
N ASN A 18 0.92 15.28 8.07
CA ASN A 18 2.12 15.92 7.53
C ASN A 18 2.09 16.04 5.99
N GLY A 19 0.99 15.60 5.35
CA GLY A 19 0.86 15.57 3.90
C GLY A 19 1.60 14.41 3.24
N GLY A 20 1.63 14.42 1.92
CA GLY A 20 2.27 13.37 1.13
C GLY A 20 3.80 13.40 1.11
N ALA A 21 4.37 12.34 0.55
CA ALA A 21 5.81 12.13 0.47
C ALA A 21 6.44 12.87 -0.70
N ASN A 22 7.64 13.42 -0.47
CA ASN A 22 8.45 14.02 -1.54
C ASN A 22 9.25 12.95 -2.32
N GLU A 23 9.88 13.34 -3.42
CA GLU A 23 10.65 12.42 -4.27
C GLU A 23 11.80 11.75 -3.51
N GLU A 24 12.52 12.49 -2.66
CA GLU A 24 13.65 11.93 -1.90
C GLU A 24 13.21 10.84 -0.92
N GLN A 25 12.03 11.00 -0.28
CA GLN A 25 11.46 10.00 0.60
C GLN A 25 11.06 8.74 -0.18
N ILE A 26 10.51 8.90 -1.37
CA ILE A 26 10.13 7.80 -2.27
C ILE A 26 11.37 7.05 -2.74
N GLU A 27 12.37 7.74 -3.26
CA GLU A 27 13.63 7.14 -3.73
C GLU A 27 14.36 6.39 -2.60
N ARG A 28 14.36 6.95 -1.39
CA ARG A 28 14.94 6.29 -0.21
C ARG A 28 14.21 5.00 0.14
N ALA A 29 12.88 5.00 0.09
CA ALA A 29 12.06 3.84 0.36
C ALA A 29 12.25 2.75 -0.72
N GLU A 30 12.23 3.12 -2.00
CA GLU A 30 12.53 2.22 -3.13
C GLU A 30 13.93 1.58 -2.97
N LYS A 31 14.93 2.39 -2.60
CA LYS A 31 16.30 1.90 -2.33
C LYS A 31 16.35 0.93 -1.15
N ARG A 32 15.67 1.24 -0.04
CA ARG A 32 15.66 0.38 1.16
C ARG A 32 14.97 -0.96 0.90
N LEU A 33 13.87 -0.95 0.16
CA LEU A 33 13.12 -2.15 -0.21
C LEU A 33 13.70 -2.89 -1.44
N SER A 34 14.71 -2.32 -2.10
CA SER A 34 15.33 -2.86 -3.33
C SER A 34 14.31 -3.15 -4.44
N LEU A 35 13.33 -2.25 -4.62
CA LEU A 35 12.28 -2.35 -5.64
C LEU A 35 11.82 -0.96 -6.10
N ARG A 36 11.06 -0.88 -7.19
CA ARG A 36 10.37 0.34 -7.63
C ARG A 36 8.89 0.30 -7.29
N PHE A 37 8.38 1.44 -6.86
CA PHE A 37 6.95 1.62 -6.68
C PHE A 37 6.27 1.90 -8.02
N SER A 38 5.08 1.35 -8.18
CA SER A 38 4.24 1.57 -9.36
C SER A 38 3.86 3.06 -9.48
N LYS A 39 3.48 3.46 -10.70
CA LYS A 39 3.08 4.85 -10.98
C LYS A 39 1.94 5.31 -10.06
N GLU A 40 0.88 4.50 -9.94
CA GLU A 40 -0.28 4.85 -9.11
C GLU A 40 0.08 4.92 -7.63
N TYR A 41 0.93 4.01 -7.13
CA TYR A 41 1.35 4.06 -5.74
C TYR A 41 2.16 5.33 -5.44
N LYS A 42 3.05 5.75 -6.37
CA LYS A 42 3.78 7.02 -6.25
C LYS A 42 2.85 8.23 -6.25
N GLU A 43 1.85 8.26 -7.13
CA GLU A 43 0.84 9.34 -7.15
C GLU A 43 0.06 9.39 -5.83
N TYR A 44 -0.31 8.24 -5.29
CA TYR A 44 -0.99 8.09 -4.00
C TYR A 44 -0.14 8.63 -2.83
N VAL A 45 1.08 8.13 -2.63
CA VAL A 45 1.91 8.54 -1.48
C VAL A 45 2.34 10.00 -1.58
N LYS A 46 2.54 10.54 -2.79
CA LYS A 46 2.86 11.96 -3.00
C LYS A 46 1.74 12.90 -2.59
N GLU A 47 0.49 12.48 -2.75
CA GLU A 47 -0.66 13.32 -2.43
C GLU A 47 -1.10 13.16 -0.97
N PHE A 48 -1.16 11.93 -0.48
CA PHE A 48 -1.84 11.63 0.79
C PHE A 48 -0.90 11.16 1.90
N GLY A 49 0.27 10.63 1.54
CA GLY A 49 1.21 10.03 2.49
C GLY A 49 0.72 8.64 2.88
N MET A 50 -0.40 8.58 3.61
CA MET A 50 -1.19 7.38 3.91
C MET A 50 -2.69 7.72 3.82
N ILE A 51 -3.56 6.71 3.77
CA ILE A 51 -5.01 6.91 3.92
C ILE A 51 -5.64 5.88 4.86
N SER A 52 -6.71 6.31 5.54
CA SER A 52 -7.64 5.44 6.25
C SER A 52 -9.08 5.87 5.96
N PHE A 53 -9.95 4.92 5.66
CA PHE A 53 -11.37 5.16 5.39
C PHE A 53 -12.17 3.87 5.56
N TYR A 54 -13.37 3.95 6.15
CA TYR A 54 -14.29 2.81 6.29
C TYR A 54 -13.63 1.50 6.78
N GLY A 55 -12.67 1.58 7.71
CA GLY A 55 -11.94 0.41 8.21
C GLY A 55 -10.89 -0.19 7.26
N THR A 56 -10.63 0.46 6.12
CA THR A 56 -9.49 0.20 5.23
C THR A 56 -8.35 1.14 5.57
N GLU A 57 -7.16 0.60 5.72
CA GLU A 57 -5.95 1.35 6.05
C GLU A 57 -4.83 0.99 5.09
N TRP A 58 -4.36 1.98 4.33
CA TRP A 58 -3.25 1.77 3.41
C TRP A 58 -1.94 2.28 4.01
N SER A 59 -0.93 1.44 3.90
CA SER A 59 0.46 1.81 4.15
C SER A 59 0.88 2.96 3.24
N GLY A 60 1.94 3.65 3.62
CA GLY A 60 2.28 4.93 3.06
C GLY A 60 3.68 5.41 3.37
N LEU A 61 3.93 6.68 3.10
CA LEU A 61 5.19 7.38 3.37
C LEU A 61 4.95 8.73 4.05
N ASN A 62 6.04 9.36 4.48
CA ASN A 62 6.04 10.58 5.30
C ASN A 62 5.35 10.40 6.68
N ILE A 63 5.23 9.15 7.12
CA ILE A 63 4.66 8.74 8.41
C ILE A 63 5.61 7.75 9.08
N ASP A 64 5.61 7.73 10.41
CA ASP A 64 6.37 6.76 11.21
C ASP A 64 5.49 5.57 11.64
N GLY A 65 6.10 4.53 12.20
CA GLY A 65 5.39 3.38 12.75
C GLY A 65 4.83 2.43 11.70
N TYR A 66 3.75 1.73 12.05
CA TYR A 66 3.22 0.59 11.28
C TYR A 66 2.59 0.97 9.93
N PHE A 67 2.13 2.21 9.78
CA PHE A 67 1.63 2.70 8.49
C PHE A 67 2.74 3.00 7.48
N ASN A 68 4.00 3.05 7.91
CA ASN A 68 5.09 3.24 6.96
C ASN A 68 5.28 1.98 6.12
N VAL A 69 5.17 2.10 4.80
CA VAL A 69 5.29 0.97 3.85
C VAL A 69 6.60 0.22 3.98
N VAL A 70 7.69 0.91 4.33
CA VAL A 70 9.00 0.27 4.51
C VAL A 70 8.97 -0.61 5.76
N ASN A 71 8.52 -0.06 6.89
CA ASN A 71 8.42 -0.79 8.14
C ASN A 71 7.48 -1.99 7.99
N MET A 72 6.26 -1.77 7.47
CA MET A 72 5.29 -2.84 7.24
C MET A 72 5.86 -3.93 6.33
N THR A 73 6.51 -3.56 5.22
CA THR A 73 7.08 -4.58 4.31
C THR A 73 8.22 -5.37 4.96
N GLU A 74 9.10 -4.72 5.72
CA GLU A 74 10.21 -5.40 6.41
C GLU A 74 9.69 -6.30 7.54
N ASP A 75 8.71 -5.84 8.31
CA ASP A 75 8.09 -6.62 9.38
C ASP A 75 7.38 -7.87 8.82
N GLU A 76 6.58 -7.72 7.74
CA GLU A 76 5.90 -8.85 7.11
C GLU A 76 6.88 -9.83 6.46
N LYS A 77 8.00 -9.36 5.89
CA LYS A 77 9.08 -10.22 5.39
C LYS A 77 9.76 -11.00 6.52
N ALA A 78 9.93 -10.40 7.69
CA ALA A 78 10.51 -11.05 8.85
C ALA A 78 9.58 -12.11 9.46
N LEU A 79 8.26 -11.91 9.34
CA LEU A 79 7.24 -12.84 9.85
C LEU A 79 6.89 -13.98 8.88
N ASN A 80 7.07 -13.77 7.58
CA ASN A 80 6.71 -14.74 6.55
C ASN A 80 7.86 -14.97 5.56
N GLU A 81 8.58 -16.09 5.71
CA GLU A 81 9.68 -16.48 4.81
C GLU A 81 9.23 -16.67 3.35
N ALA A 82 7.92 -16.87 3.09
CA ALA A 82 7.37 -16.98 1.75
C ALA A 82 7.01 -15.63 1.12
N PHE A 83 7.26 -14.51 1.81
CA PHE A 83 7.01 -13.17 1.27
C PHE A 83 7.84 -12.96 0.00
N PRO A 84 7.22 -12.64 -1.15
CA PRO A 84 7.90 -12.62 -2.43
C PRO A 84 8.83 -11.40 -2.59
N GLU A 85 9.95 -11.62 -3.27
CA GLU A 85 10.85 -10.55 -3.66
C GLU A 85 10.19 -9.58 -4.66
N LYS A 86 10.56 -8.30 -4.56
CA LYS A 86 10.01 -7.19 -5.38
C LYS A 86 8.51 -6.94 -5.19
N TYR A 87 8.01 -7.23 -3.99
CA TYR A 87 6.69 -6.81 -3.53
C TYR A 87 6.82 -5.96 -2.27
N PHE A 88 5.80 -5.15 -2.01
CA PHE A 88 5.67 -4.33 -0.82
C PHE A 88 4.24 -4.40 -0.28
N ALA A 89 4.09 -4.23 1.03
CA ALA A 89 2.81 -4.33 1.71
C ALA A 89 1.96 -3.06 1.52
N ILE A 90 0.69 -3.24 1.14
CA ILE A 90 -0.30 -2.17 0.96
C ILE A 90 -1.22 -2.07 2.17
N GLU A 91 -1.75 -3.20 2.64
CA GLU A 91 -2.75 -3.24 3.71
C GLU A 91 -2.60 -4.56 4.47
N ASN A 92 -2.53 -4.49 5.79
CA ASN A 92 -2.65 -5.67 6.65
C ASN A 92 -4.11 -5.79 7.06
N LEU A 93 -4.80 -6.87 6.67
CA LEU A 93 -6.23 -7.03 6.94
C LEU A 93 -6.53 -7.41 8.40
N ALA A 94 -5.50 -7.70 9.21
CA ALA A 94 -5.61 -8.17 10.59
C ALA A 94 -6.52 -9.40 10.78
N VAL A 95 -6.72 -10.18 9.70
CA VAL A 95 -7.54 -11.39 9.66
C VAL A 95 -6.68 -12.53 9.14
N ASP A 96 -6.47 -13.55 9.96
CA ASP A 96 -5.78 -14.80 9.62
C ASP A 96 -4.45 -14.64 8.85
N GLY A 97 -3.69 -13.59 9.18
CA GLY A 97 -2.38 -13.30 8.57
C GLY A 97 -2.45 -12.90 7.09
N VAL A 98 -3.62 -12.44 6.60
CA VAL A 98 -3.77 -12.00 5.21
C VAL A 98 -3.22 -10.59 5.03
N ILE A 99 -2.24 -10.47 4.15
CA ILE A 99 -1.62 -9.20 3.75
C ILE A 99 -1.92 -8.93 2.28
N ILE A 100 -2.23 -7.69 1.97
CA ILE A 100 -2.36 -7.20 0.60
C ILE A 100 -1.04 -6.58 0.19
N ILE A 101 -0.49 -7.04 -0.93
CA ILE A 101 0.82 -6.64 -1.43
C ILE A 101 0.73 -6.16 -2.88
N SER A 102 1.65 -5.28 -3.28
CA SER A 102 1.79 -4.82 -4.66
C SER A 102 3.19 -5.14 -5.19
N ASN A 103 3.29 -5.38 -6.49
CA ASN A 103 4.57 -5.53 -7.19
C ASN A 103 4.99 -4.23 -7.91
N GLU A 104 6.17 -4.25 -8.55
CA GLU A 104 6.69 -3.10 -9.31
C GLU A 104 5.77 -2.65 -10.48
N GLU A 105 4.93 -3.56 -11.00
CA GLU A 105 3.96 -3.28 -12.07
C GLU A 105 2.66 -2.64 -11.54
N GLY A 106 2.43 -2.64 -10.22
CA GLY A 106 1.21 -2.14 -9.59
C GLY A 106 0.08 -3.17 -9.48
N LYS A 107 0.31 -4.43 -9.85
CA LYS A 107 -0.64 -5.52 -9.60
C LYS A 107 -0.76 -5.78 -8.11
N ILE A 108 -1.96 -6.14 -7.67
CA ILE A 108 -2.31 -6.31 -6.26
C ILE A 108 -2.63 -7.77 -5.99
N TYR A 109 -2.06 -8.31 -4.93
CA TYR A 109 -2.19 -9.70 -4.53
C TYR A 109 -2.58 -9.79 -3.05
N SER A 110 -3.28 -10.85 -2.67
CA SER A 110 -3.27 -11.33 -1.29
C SER A 110 -2.12 -12.30 -1.11
N ILE A 111 -1.51 -12.27 0.07
CA ILE A 111 -0.65 -13.33 0.56
C ILE A 111 -1.17 -13.80 1.91
N GLN A 112 -1.21 -15.12 2.08
CA GLN A 112 -1.51 -15.78 3.34
C GLN A 112 -0.55 -16.96 3.46
N TYR A 113 0.45 -16.83 4.33
CA TYR A 113 1.57 -17.76 4.41
C TYR A 113 2.25 -17.94 3.04
N ASP A 114 2.26 -19.15 2.49
CA ASP A 114 2.86 -19.51 1.19
C ASP A 114 1.91 -19.29 -0.01
N LYS A 115 0.63 -19.00 0.25
CA LYS A 115 -0.36 -18.79 -0.81
C LYS A 115 -0.38 -17.33 -1.24
N LYS A 116 -0.20 -17.12 -2.55
CA LYS A 116 -0.28 -15.80 -3.18
C LYS A 116 -1.28 -15.82 -4.32
N GLU A 117 -2.26 -14.93 -4.29
CA GLU A 117 -3.35 -14.85 -5.28
C GLU A 117 -3.47 -13.45 -5.86
N LEU A 118 -3.61 -13.34 -7.18
CA LEU A 118 -3.84 -12.06 -7.85
C LEU A 118 -5.27 -11.58 -7.54
N ILE A 119 -5.41 -10.37 -7.04
CA ILE A 119 -6.71 -9.73 -6.75
C ILE A 119 -7.14 -8.86 -7.93
N CYS A 120 -6.26 -7.95 -8.36
CA CYS A 120 -6.54 -7.01 -9.44
C CYS A 120 -5.25 -6.44 -10.03
N ASN A 121 -5.36 -5.68 -11.13
CA ASN A 121 -4.21 -5.25 -11.93
C ASN A 121 -3.66 -3.87 -11.55
N SER A 122 -4.31 -3.16 -10.63
CA SER A 122 -3.92 -1.79 -10.26
C SER A 122 -4.38 -1.41 -8.86
N LEU A 123 -3.74 -0.40 -8.27
CA LEU A 123 -4.15 0.18 -6.99
C LEU A 123 -5.51 0.87 -7.11
N SER A 124 -5.79 1.46 -8.27
CA SER A 124 -7.09 2.04 -8.63
C SER A 124 -8.22 1.02 -8.68
N GLU A 125 -7.98 -0.18 -9.20
CA GLU A 125 -8.95 -1.29 -9.13
C GLU A 125 -9.10 -1.80 -7.71
N TYR A 126 -8.00 -1.86 -6.93
CA TYR A 126 -8.07 -2.27 -5.53
C TYR A 126 -8.90 -1.31 -4.68
N LEU A 127 -8.79 0.00 -4.93
CA LEU A 127 -9.65 1.00 -4.29
C LEU A 127 -11.14 0.72 -4.55
N ASP A 128 -11.50 0.38 -5.79
CA ASP A 128 -12.89 0.04 -6.15
C ASP A 128 -13.38 -1.21 -5.41
N ILE A 129 -12.48 -2.13 -5.05
CA ILE A 129 -12.79 -3.30 -4.21
C ILE A 129 -13.00 -2.87 -2.76
N CYS A 130 -12.09 -2.08 -2.19
CA CYS A 130 -12.21 -1.57 -0.80
C CYS A 130 -13.52 -0.80 -0.59
N LEU A 131 -13.90 0.04 -1.55
CA LEU A 131 -15.15 0.82 -1.51
C LEU A 131 -16.43 -0.02 -1.65
N LYS A 132 -16.34 -1.29 -2.07
CA LYS A 132 -17.48 -2.21 -2.14
C LYS A 132 -17.61 -3.10 -0.90
N ARG A 133 -16.55 -3.20 -0.10
CA ARG A 133 -16.56 -3.99 1.16
C ARG A 133 -17.35 -3.28 2.27
N ASN A 134 -17.58 -1.97 2.14
CA ASN A 134 -18.22 -1.08 3.11
C ASN A 134 -19.31 -0.24 2.44
#